data_AF-A0A7S0G809-F1
#
_entry.id   AF-A0A7S0G809-F1
#
_cell.length_a   1.000
_cell.length_b   1.000
_cell.length_c   1.000
_cell.angle_alpha   90.00
_cell.angle_beta   90.00
_cell.angle_gamma   90.00
#
_symmetry.space_group_name_H-M   'P 1'
#
loop_
_entity.id
_entity.type
_entity.pdbx_description
1 polymer ?
#
loop_
_entity_poly.entity_id
_entity_poly.type
_entity_poly.pdbx_seq_one_letter_code
_entity_poly.pdbx_strand_id
1 'polypeptide(L)'
;AIFEHNHSFLSMGSNRGTAPKLMNIQMELRKCCNHPFLLDGIEQRETEKQQNLMLENGEMMKKNPEEQHTFIQEQCYIKTSGKMVLLDKLLPKLRQEGHKVLIFSQMVRMLDFISEFMDFRGYRHERLDGRVRGNERQKAIDRFETEEDSFAFLLSTRAGGVGINL
;
A
#
# COMPACT_ATOMS: atom_id res chain seq x y z
N ALA A 1 -4.33 20.24 5.20
CA ALA A 1 -4.66 20.09 3.75
C ALA A 1 -6.09 19.60 3.49
N ILE A 2 -6.41 18.30 3.58
CA ILE A 2 -7.78 17.78 3.28
C ILE A 2 -8.83 18.27 4.28
N PHE A 3 -8.48 18.32 5.57
CA PHE A 3 -9.40 18.77 6.61
C PHE A 3 -9.68 20.27 6.50
N GLU A 4 -8.66 21.08 6.26
CA GLU A 4 -8.77 22.55 6.17
C GLU A 4 -9.55 23.00 4.93
N HIS A 5 -9.35 22.37 3.77
CA HIS A 5 -10.08 22.75 2.56
C HIS A 5 -11.58 22.42 2.65
N ASN A 6 -11.94 21.41 3.43
CA ASN A 6 -13.34 21.03 3.67
C ASN A 6 -13.93 21.63 4.96
N HIS A 7 -13.12 22.25 5.83
CA HIS A 7 -13.55 22.76 7.14
C HIS A 7 -14.56 23.90 7.01
N SER A 8 -14.31 24.85 6.09
CA SER A 8 -15.23 25.96 5.80
C SER A 8 -16.55 25.48 5.20
N PHE A 9 -16.53 24.38 4.43
CA PHE A 9 -17.72 23.78 3.86
C PHE A 9 -18.56 23.07 4.94
N LEU A 10 -17.91 22.32 5.83
CA LEU A 10 -18.57 21.60 6.92
C LEU A 10 -19.18 22.54 7.98
N SER A 11 -18.64 23.75 8.15
CA SER A 11 -19.14 24.75 9.09
C SER A 11 -20.28 25.64 8.56
N MET A 12 -20.53 25.69 7.25
CA MET A 12 -21.49 26.61 6.63
C MET A 12 -22.88 26.00 6.29
N GLY A 13 -23.08 24.70 6.50
CA GLY A 13 -24.18 23.96 5.85
C GLY A 13 -25.23 23.34 6.76
N SER A 14 -25.83 24.08 7.70
CA SER A 14 -27.16 23.70 8.23
C SER A 14 -28.23 23.94 7.16
N ASN A 15 -28.32 23.07 6.15
CA ASN A 15 -29.53 22.89 5.35
C ASN A 15 -29.49 21.56 4.57
N ARG A 16 -30.63 20.87 4.56
CA ARG A 16 -30.81 19.42 4.28
C ARG A 16 -30.48 18.93 2.85
N GLY A 17 -29.81 19.72 1.99
CA GLY A 17 -29.70 19.43 0.56
C GLY A 17 -28.33 19.54 -0.11
N THR A 18 -27.31 20.11 0.54
CA THR A 18 -26.03 20.48 -0.11
C THR A 18 -24.78 20.08 0.70
N ALA A 19 -24.78 18.89 1.29
CA ALA A 19 -23.53 18.30 1.79
C ALA A 19 -22.73 17.69 0.61
N PRO A 20 -21.54 18.20 0.23
CA PRO A 20 -20.56 17.46 -0.54
C PRO A 20 -20.26 16.26 0.32
N LYS A 21 -20.69 15.12 -0.22
CA LYS A 21 -21.14 13.96 0.53
C LYS A 21 -20.07 13.59 1.54
N LEU A 22 -20.39 13.67 2.84
CA LEU A 22 -19.51 13.28 3.95
C LEU A 22 -18.77 11.94 3.68
N MET A 23 -19.42 11.06 2.92
CA MET A 23 -18.91 9.81 2.38
C MET A 23 -17.60 9.94 1.56
N ASN A 24 -17.45 10.99 0.74
CA ASN A 24 -16.24 11.24 -0.04
C ASN A 24 -15.08 11.66 0.87
N ILE A 25 -15.34 12.55 1.84
CA ILE A 25 -14.34 12.96 2.83
C ILE A 25 -13.90 11.75 3.66
N GLN A 26 -14.85 10.94 4.12
CA GLN A 26 -14.55 9.70 4.84
C GLN A 26 -13.69 8.75 3.98
N MET A 27 -13.98 8.62 2.69
CA MET A 27 -13.19 7.79 1.79
C MET A 27 -11.76 8.31 1.63
N GLU A 28 -11.56 9.62 1.44
CA GLU A 28 -10.24 10.23 1.35
C GLU A 28 -9.45 10.12 2.66
N LEU A 29 -10.11 10.27 3.82
CA LEU A 29 -9.48 10.03 5.11
C LEU A 29 -9.05 8.56 5.26
N ARG A 30 -9.89 7.61 4.84
CA ARG A 30 -9.53 6.18 4.84
C ARG A 30 -8.34 5.88 3.93
N LYS A 31 -8.26 6.52 2.76
CA LYS A 31 -7.11 6.41 1.84
C LYS A 31 -5.84 6.92 2.52
N CYS A 32 -5.90 8.13 3.07
CA CYS A 32 -4.78 8.76 3.79
C CYS A 32 -4.27 7.89 4.95
N CYS A 33 -5.17 7.29 5.74
CA CYS A 33 -4.80 6.37 6.82
C CYS A 33 -4.17 5.05 6.35
N ASN A 34 -4.33 4.66 5.08
CA ASN A 34 -3.69 3.48 4.50
C ASN A 34 -2.34 3.86 3.90
N HIS A 35 -2.35 4.78 2.93
CA HIS A 35 -1.16 5.31 2.31
C HIS A 35 -1.48 6.66 1.65
N PRO A 36 -0.68 7.72 1.88
CA PRO A 36 -0.92 9.03 1.24
C PRO A 36 -0.97 8.97 -0.28
N PHE A 37 -0.24 8.05 -0.93
CA PHE A 37 -0.25 7.90 -2.41
C PHE A 37 -1.57 7.32 -2.97
N LEU A 38 -2.49 6.88 -2.12
CA LEU A 38 -3.84 6.57 -2.58
C LEU A 38 -4.63 7.82 -2.96
N LEU A 39 -4.16 9.00 -2.54
CA LEU A 39 -4.65 10.32 -2.91
C LEU A 39 -3.95 10.78 -4.20
N ASP A 40 -4.72 11.35 -5.11
CA ASP A 40 -4.20 11.77 -6.41
C ASP A 40 -3.22 12.94 -6.27
N GLY A 41 -2.09 12.85 -6.99
CA GLY A 41 -1.06 13.89 -7.03
C GLY A 41 -0.10 13.95 -5.82
N ILE A 42 -0.34 13.17 -4.75
CA ILE A 42 0.56 13.15 -3.59
C ILE A 42 1.87 12.41 -3.89
N GLU A 43 1.81 11.31 -4.63
CA GLU A 43 2.98 10.51 -4.99
C GLU A 43 4.05 11.33 -5.72
N GLN A 44 3.67 12.05 -6.77
CA GLN A 44 4.59 12.91 -7.52
C GLN A 44 5.22 13.98 -6.62
N ARG A 45 4.40 14.66 -5.82
CA ARG A 45 4.86 15.73 -4.93
C ARG A 45 5.85 15.24 -3.87
N GLU A 46 5.58 14.10 -3.24
CA GLU A 46 6.47 13.55 -2.21
C GLU A 46 7.74 12.94 -2.84
N THR A 47 7.65 12.34 -4.02
CA THR A 47 8.81 11.82 -4.75
C THR A 47 9.76 12.94 -5.16
N GLU A 48 9.26 14.02 -5.74
CA GLU A 48 10.05 15.22 -6.08
C GLU A 48 10.73 15.82 -4.84
N LYS A 49 10.00 15.90 -3.73
CA LYS A 49 10.55 16.38 -2.46
C LYS A 49 11.66 15.49 -1.92
N GLN A 50 11.48 14.16 -1.93
CA GLN A 50 12.50 13.21 -1.51
C GLN A 50 13.73 13.25 -2.43
N GLN A 51 13.52 13.34 -3.75
CA GLN A 51 14.61 13.46 -4.71
C GLN A 51 15.46 14.71 -4.44
N ASN A 52 14.84 15.86 -4.18
CA ASN A 52 15.54 17.09 -3.84
C ASN A 52 16.35 16.97 -2.53
N LEU A 53 15.76 16.39 -1.49
CA LEU A 53 16.45 16.17 -0.21
C LEU A 53 17.66 15.23 -0.35
N MET A 54 17.54 14.18 -1.17
CA MET A 54 18.62 13.22 -1.38
C MET A 54 19.76 13.80 -2.24
N LEU A 55 19.44 14.70 -3.18
CA LEU A 55 20.42 15.50 -3.92
C LEU A 55 21.18 16.44 -2.98
N GLU A 56 20.48 17.13 -2.06
CA GLU A 56 21.09 18.03 -1.07
C GLU A 56 21.98 17.28 -0.07
N ASN A 57 21.58 16.08 0.38
CA ASN A 57 22.34 15.27 1.33
C ASN A 57 23.52 14.52 0.70
N GLY A 58 23.73 14.61 -0.63
CA GLY A 58 24.83 13.95 -1.33
C GLY A 58 24.74 12.42 -1.39
N GLU A 59 23.61 11.83 -1.00
CA GLU A 59 23.39 10.37 -0.96
C GLU A 59 23.27 9.75 -2.36
N MET A 60 23.08 10.59 -3.40
CA MET A 60 22.88 10.19 -4.79
C MET A 60 24.18 9.84 -5.54
N MET A 61 25.36 10.09 -4.98
CA MET A 61 26.63 10.01 -5.74
C MET A 61 27.20 8.59 -5.96
N LYS A 62 26.53 7.51 -5.54
CA LYS A 62 27.13 6.15 -5.48
C LYS A 62 26.43 5.03 -6.27
N LYS A 63 25.40 5.31 -7.08
CA LYS A 63 24.61 4.27 -7.80
C LYS A 63 24.29 4.66 -9.23
N ASN A 64 23.96 3.68 -10.07
CA ASN A 64 23.50 3.90 -11.45
C ASN A 64 22.15 4.65 -11.49
N PRO A 65 21.82 5.41 -12.54
CA PRO A 65 20.58 6.21 -12.61
C PRO A 65 19.29 5.41 -12.37
N GLU A 66 19.21 4.18 -12.86
CA GLU A 66 18.05 3.29 -12.68
C GLU A 66 17.91 2.78 -11.24
N GLU A 67 19.04 2.43 -10.62
CA GLU A 67 19.09 1.99 -9.21
C GLU A 67 18.78 3.14 -8.25
N GLN A 68 19.18 4.36 -8.60
CA GLN A 68 18.82 5.57 -7.85
C GLN A 68 17.31 5.80 -7.85
N HIS A 69 16.67 5.69 -9.02
CA HIS A 69 15.22 5.86 -9.14
C HIS A 69 14.46 4.85 -8.29
N THR A 70 14.83 3.56 -8.42
CA THR A 70 14.21 2.47 -7.66
C THR A 70 14.39 2.67 -6.14
N PHE A 71 15.58 3.08 -5.71
CA PHE A 71 15.86 3.32 -4.30
C PHE A 71 15.08 4.52 -3.74
N ILE A 72 14.97 5.62 -4.50
CA ILE A 72 14.13 6.77 -4.11
C ILE A 72 12.69 6.33 -3.96
N GLN A 73 12.16 5.59 -4.94
CA GLN A 73 10.79 5.09 -4.90
C GLN A 73 10.54 4.23 -3.67
N GLU A 74 11.39 3.23 -3.41
CA GLU A 74 11.30 2.37 -2.23
C GLU A 74 11.26 3.18 -0.93
N GLN A 75 12.20 4.11 -0.76
CA GLN A 75 12.31 4.93 0.45
C GLN A 75 11.10 5.85 0.62
N CYS A 76 10.64 6.47 -0.47
CA CYS A 76 9.48 7.37 -0.45
C CYS A 76 8.22 6.59 -0.07
N TYR A 77 8.07 5.39 -0.61
CA TYR A 77 6.93 4.52 -0.34
C TYR A 77 6.83 4.09 1.11
N ILE A 78 7.94 3.61 1.67
CA ILE A 78 7.95 3.07 3.03
C ILE A 78 7.79 4.22 4.03
N LYS A 79 8.57 5.31 3.88
CA LYS A 79 8.62 6.38 4.89
C LYS A 79 7.35 7.24 4.93
N THR A 80 6.60 7.31 3.84
CA THR A 80 5.41 8.18 3.75
C THR A 80 4.18 7.56 4.45
N SER A 81 4.16 6.27 4.75
CA SER A 81 3.07 5.61 5.47
C SER A 81 3.55 4.93 6.75
N GLY A 82 2.98 5.33 7.90
CA GLY A 82 3.28 4.69 9.18
C GLY A 82 2.94 3.19 9.22
N LYS A 83 1.95 2.74 8.43
CA LYS A 83 1.66 1.31 8.28
C LYS A 83 2.76 0.58 7.51
N MET A 84 3.28 1.20 6.45
CA MET A 84 4.39 0.62 5.67
C MET A 84 5.67 0.58 6.50
N VAL A 85 5.98 1.63 7.26
CA VAL A 85 7.11 1.63 8.22
C VAL A 85 6.98 0.49 9.24
N LEU A 86 5.77 0.21 9.73
CA LEU A 86 5.56 -0.89 10.67
C LEU A 86 5.70 -2.25 9.98
N LEU A 87 5.11 -2.40 8.79
CA LEU A 87 5.20 -3.61 7.97
C LEU A 87 6.67 -3.97 7.68
N ASP A 88 7.46 -2.96 7.32
CA ASP A 88 8.90 -3.08 7.04
C ASP A 88 9.72 -3.59 8.24
N LYS A 89 9.27 -3.29 9.46
CA LYS A 89 9.90 -3.78 10.70
C LYS A 89 9.37 -5.13 11.17
N LEU A 90 8.12 -5.45 10.84
CA LEU A 90 7.43 -6.64 11.32
C LEU A 90 7.74 -7.87 10.46
N LEU A 91 7.67 -7.73 9.13
CA LEU A 91 7.82 -8.85 8.21
C LEU A 91 9.20 -9.55 8.27
N PRO A 92 10.34 -8.84 8.43
CA PRO A 92 11.63 -9.51 8.57
C PRO A 92 11.68 -10.47 9.76
N LYS A 93 11.05 -10.09 10.89
CA LYS A 93 10.99 -10.93 12.10
C LYS A 93 10.16 -12.19 11.85
N LEU A 94 8.98 -12.02 11.27
CA LEU A 94 8.09 -13.13 10.93
C LEU A 94 8.75 -14.09 9.93
N ARG A 95 9.48 -13.56 8.93
CA ARG A 95 10.21 -14.39 7.98
C ARG A 95 11.34 -15.17 8.65
N GLN A 96 12.11 -14.54 9.53
CA GLN A 96 13.19 -15.20 10.27
C GLN A 96 12.67 -16.33 11.17
N GLU A 97 11.48 -16.16 11.73
CA GLU A 97 10.79 -17.17 12.55
C GLU A 97 10.08 -18.26 11.74
N GLY A 98 10.07 -18.15 10.40
CA GLY A 98 9.43 -19.14 9.51
C GLY A 98 7.91 -19.02 9.42
N HIS A 99 7.34 -17.87 9.76
CA HIS A 99 5.90 -17.62 9.65
C HIS A 99 5.47 -17.25 8.23
N LYS A 100 4.36 -17.83 7.76
CA LYS A 100 3.63 -17.35 6.58
C LYS A 100 2.61 -16.28 6.99
N VAL A 101 2.42 -15.26 6.17
CA VAL A 101 1.58 -14.10 6.52
C VAL A 101 0.42 -13.90 5.54
N LEU A 102 -0.76 -13.55 6.08
CA LEU A 102 -1.92 -13.15 5.29
C LEU A 102 -2.19 -11.66 5.50
N ILE A 103 -2.22 -10.89 4.41
CA ILE A 103 -2.44 -9.44 4.47
C ILE A 103 -3.74 -9.09 3.77
N PHE A 104 -4.69 -8.57 4.55
CA PHE A 104 -5.99 -8.18 4.04
C PHE A 104 -6.08 -6.67 3.81
N SER A 105 -6.65 -6.27 2.68
CA SER A 105 -7.01 -4.87 2.42
C SER A 105 -8.41 -4.72 1.86
N GLN A 106 -9.09 -3.64 2.23
CA GLN A 106 -10.34 -3.23 1.57
C GLN A 106 -10.08 -2.51 0.24
N MET A 107 -8.89 -1.92 0.06
CA MET A 107 -8.53 -1.15 -1.12
C MET A 107 -7.56 -1.95 -1.98
N VAL A 108 -7.96 -2.29 -3.20
CA VAL A 108 -7.14 -3.06 -4.15
C VAL A 108 -5.85 -2.32 -4.50
N ARG A 109 -5.90 -0.99 -4.65
CA ARG A 109 -4.68 -0.17 -4.84
C ARG A 109 -3.67 -0.29 -3.71
N MET A 110 -4.11 -0.52 -2.47
CA MET A 110 -3.18 -0.78 -1.37
C MET A 110 -2.51 -2.16 -1.51
N LEU A 111 -3.17 -3.14 -2.15
CA LEU A 111 -2.53 -4.43 -2.43
C LEU A 111 -1.52 -4.31 -3.57
N ASP A 112 -1.80 -3.49 -4.59
CA ASP A 112 -0.79 -3.11 -5.60
C ASP A 112 0.45 -2.58 -4.87
N PHE A 113 0.21 -1.74 -3.85
CA PHE A 113 1.30 -1.14 -3.13
C PHE A 113 2.12 -2.09 -2.27
N ILE A 114 1.44 -2.95 -1.52
CA ILE A 114 2.12 -3.94 -0.70
C ILE A 114 2.85 -4.96 -1.59
N SER A 115 2.31 -5.29 -2.77
CA SER A 115 2.93 -6.19 -3.76
C SER A 115 4.28 -5.64 -4.23
N GLU A 116 4.33 -4.36 -4.62
CA GLU A 116 5.58 -3.69 -5.02
C GLU A 116 6.60 -3.64 -3.86
N PHE A 117 6.15 -3.35 -2.64
CA PHE A 117 7.00 -3.41 -1.44
C PHE A 117 7.59 -4.81 -1.20
N MET A 118 6.79 -5.86 -1.39
CA MET A 118 7.26 -7.25 -1.25
C MET A 118 8.34 -7.55 -2.29
N ASP A 119 8.18 -7.07 -3.52
CA ASP A 119 9.19 -7.22 -4.58
C ASP A 119 10.50 -6.51 -4.20
N PHE A 120 10.43 -5.27 -3.69
CA PHE A 120 11.62 -4.55 -3.20
C PHE A 120 12.38 -5.30 -2.09
N ARG A 121 11.65 -6.04 -1.24
CA ARG A 121 12.23 -6.85 -0.16
C ARG A 121 12.57 -8.29 -0.57
N GLY A 122 12.30 -8.69 -1.80
CA GLY A 122 12.50 -10.07 -2.26
C GLY A 122 11.59 -11.07 -1.54
N TYR A 123 10.37 -10.66 -1.21
CA TYR A 123 9.37 -11.44 -0.50
C TYR A 123 8.41 -12.07 -1.51
N ARG A 124 8.55 -13.38 -1.74
CA ARG A 124 7.64 -14.12 -2.62
C ARG A 124 6.23 -14.08 -2.04
N HIS A 125 5.29 -13.65 -2.87
CA HIS A 125 3.93 -13.43 -2.43
C HIS A 125 2.92 -13.82 -3.51
N GLU A 126 1.75 -14.25 -3.06
CA GLU A 126 0.58 -14.51 -3.90
C GLU A 126 -0.46 -13.41 -3.70
N ARG A 127 -1.34 -13.24 -4.68
CA ARG A 127 -2.38 -12.22 -4.62
C ARG A 127 -3.73 -12.74 -5.07
N LEU A 128 -4.75 -12.40 -4.29
CA LEU A 128 -6.13 -12.69 -4.61
C LEU A 128 -7.05 -11.49 -4.37
N ASP A 129 -7.55 -10.94 -5.46
CA ASP A 129 -8.59 -9.92 -5.45
C ASP A 129 -9.71 -10.25 -6.47
N GLY A 130 -10.67 -9.34 -6.62
CA GLY A 130 -11.81 -9.53 -7.51
C GLY A 130 -11.48 -9.58 -9.00
N ARG A 131 -10.23 -9.32 -9.42
CA ARG A 131 -9.78 -9.40 -10.82
C ARG A 131 -9.28 -10.81 -11.18
N VAL A 132 -8.93 -11.62 -10.19
CA VAL A 132 -8.41 -12.98 -10.40
C VAL A 132 -9.55 -13.94 -10.74
N ARG A 133 -9.42 -14.67 -11.86
CA ARG A 133 -10.41 -15.65 -12.33
C ARG A 133 -10.39 -16.93 -11.47
N GLY A 134 -11.50 -17.67 -11.43
CA GLY A 134 -11.68 -18.84 -10.56
C GLY A 134 -10.56 -19.89 -10.63
N ASN A 135 -10.12 -20.28 -11.83
CA ASN A 135 -9.04 -21.27 -11.97
C ASN A 135 -7.67 -20.73 -11.50
N GLU A 136 -7.41 -19.44 -11.69
CA GLU A 136 -6.17 -18.80 -11.23
C GLU A 136 -6.15 -18.64 -9.71
N ARG A 137 -7.32 -18.46 -9.09
CA ARG A 137 -7.47 -18.43 -7.63
C ARG A 137 -6.98 -19.73 -6.99
N GLN A 138 -7.46 -20.88 -7.46
CA GLN A 138 -7.07 -22.16 -6.86
C GLN A 138 -5.56 -22.40 -7.02
N LYS A 139 -5.00 -22.11 -8.19
CA LYS A 139 -3.55 -22.21 -8.40
C LYS A 139 -2.74 -21.32 -7.45
N ALA A 140 -3.20 -20.11 -7.15
CA ALA A 140 -2.52 -19.23 -6.21
C ALA A 140 -2.57 -19.77 -4.77
N ILE A 141 -3.70 -20.39 -4.38
CA ILE A 141 -3.84 -21.10 -3.11
C ILE A 141 -2.89 -22.28 -3.05
N ASP A 142 -2.91 -23.14 -4.06
CA ASP A 142 -2.08 -24.33 -4.13
C ASP A 142 -0.58 -23.95 -4.06
N ARG A 143 -0.15 -22.90 -4.77
CA ARG A 143 1.23 -22.39 -4.69
C ARG A 143 1.57 -21.89 -3.28
N PHE A 144 0.68 -21.14 -2.63
CA PHE A 144 0.92 -20.65 -1.28
C PHE A 144 1.03 -21.78 -0.24
N GLU A 145 0.22 -22.84 -0.37
CA GLU A 145 0.26 -23.99 0.52
C GLU A 145 1.49 -24.88 0.28
N THR A 146 1.79 -25.18 -0.99
CA THR A 146 2.79 -26.18 -1.37
C THR A 146 4.22 -25.63 -1.46
N GLU A 147 4.41 -24.36 -1.84
CA GLU A 147 5.74 -23.79 -1.98
C GLU A 147 6.27 -23.31 -0.61
N GLU A 148 7.44 -23.83 -0.22
CA GLU A 148 8.10 -23.45 1.03
C GLU A 148 8.61 -22.00 1.02
N ASP A 149 9.00 -21.49 -0.16
CA ASP A 149 9.50 -20.13 -0.34
C ASP A 149 8.37 -19.08 -0.37
N SER A 150 7.11 -19.51 -0.42
CA SER A 150 5.97 -18.58 -0.38
C SER A 150 5.80 -17.99 1.02
N PHE A 151 5.92 -16.66 1.14
CA PHE A 151 5.94 -15.98 2.43
C PHE A 151 4.62 -15.25 2.72
N ALA A 152 4.06 -14.54 1.74
CA ALA A 152 2.90 -13.69 1.96
C ALA A 152 1.74 -13.97 1.00
N PHE A 153 0.50 -13.87 1.48
CA PHE A 153 -0.70 -13.88 0.63
C PHE A 153 -1.46 -12.56 0.80
N LEU A 154 -1.54 -11.79 -0.28
CA LEU A 154 -2.25 -10.51 -0.36
C LEU A 154 -3.71 -10.73 -0.77
N LEU A 155 -4.64 -10.39 0.11
CA LEU A 155 -6.06 -10.68 -0.05
C LEU A 155 -6.90 -9.40 -0.02
N SER A 156 -7.77 -9.24 -1.01
CA SER A 156 -8.85 -8.26 -0.84
C SER A 156 -9.89 -8.82 0.11
N THR A 157 -10.34 -8.05 1.10
CA THR A 157 -11.37 -8.49 2.08
C THR A 157 -12.62 -9.08 1.42
N ARG A 158 -13.03 -8.54 0.26
CA ARG A 158 -14.15 -9.08 -0.52
C ARG A 158 -13.85 -10.44 -1.16
N ALA A 159 -12.61 -10.66 -1.61
CA ALA A 159 -12.21 -11.93 -2.19
C ALA A 159 -11.86 -12.99 -1.12
N GLY A 160 -11.34 -12.59 0.04
CA GLY A 160 -11.04 -13.50 1.15
C GLY A 160 -12.28 -13.92 1.95
N GLY A 161 -13.30 -13.06 2.05
CA GLY A 161 -14.52 -13.32 2.82
C GLY A 161 -15.49 -14.35 2.23
N VAL A 162 -15.11 -15.05 1.16
CA VAL A 162 -15.97 -16.04 0.47
C VAL A 162 -15.76 -17.48 0.93
N GLY A 163 -15.06 -17.69 2.06
CA GLY A 163 -14.83 -19.02 2.63
C GLY A 163 -13.68 -19.78 1.99
N ILE A 164 -12.54 -19.11 1.82
CA ILE A 164 -11.30 -19.75 1.38
C ILE A 164 -10.64 -20.40 2.60
N ASN A 165 -10.20 -21.65 2.45
CA ASN A 165 -9.35 -22.31 3.43
C ASN A 165 -7.89 -22.10 3.00
N LEU A 166 -7.06 -21.60 3.92
CA LEU A 166 -5.64 -21.29 3.75
C LEU A 166 -4.87 -21.77 4.97
#